data_AF-Q9RTJ1-F1
#
_entry.id   AF-Q9RTJ1-F1
#
_cell.length_a   1.000
_cell.length_b   1.000
_cell.length_c   1.000
_cell.angle_alpha   90.00
_cell.angle_beta   90.00
_cell.angle_gamma   90.00
#
_symmetry.space_group_name_H-M   'P 1'
#
loop_
_entity.id
_entity.type
_entity.pdbx_description
1 polymer ?
#
loop_
_entity_poly.entity_id
_entity_poly.type
_entity_poly.pdbx_seq_one_letter_code
_entity_poly.pdbx_strand_id
1 'polypeptide(L)'
;MLSGLSAHPDARVRAQVALNPNTPAEVLGLLAAQFPREVLSNPGLPLLRLARPGLLGSFPAEGVTALLALPDAPGWVVDSALRHEDYGVRTALAARPGLSPERVTALAGDAGWQVREAVAQRPDLPEPLLRQLAEDEDYDVRKATALRPDLPGDLLRTLVTDPHTLVRANVARRLDLPLDCLLSLATGGDPDVLATLARRTDLPASVREWLAASAEPLVRSAALQAWTVPESWLARAETDADPDVRSALARRPDLSPEVLERLAHDESGTVRRTLLERNDLPDGAILALAQAPEPDLRLQVASAEELPAAALEALLTDESTDVRTILAVRPDLGPERLARLAADESAEVRRGAALAPTLPPELLRQLSADPNAGVRRTLLTRRELPAEVIRELAADPDEGVRLLVAGRAGLPADLREQLAADPDENVRREVAG
;
A
#
# COMPACT_ATOMS: atom_id res chain seq x y z
N MET A 1 -38.56 -25.85 5.37
CA MET A 1 -38.72 -24.96 6.54
C MET A 1 -38.16 -23.58 6.19
N LEU A 2 -38.75 -22.49 6.71
CA LEU A 2 -38.33 -21.12 6.37
C LEU A 2 -36.84 -20.86 6.67
N SER A 3 -36.29 -21.48 7.72
CA SER A 3 -34.85 -21.43 8.04
C SER A 3 -33.94 -22.05 6.97
N GLY A 4 -34.44 -22.99 6.14
CA GLY A 4 -33.69 -23.51 5.01
C GLY A 4 -33.76 -22.58 3.79
N LEU A 5 -34.88 -21.88 3.61
CA LEU A 5 -35.09 -20.94 2.50
C LEU A 5 -34.36 -19.61 2.73
N SER A 6 -34.04 -19.24 3.98
CA SER A 6 -33.24 -18.06 4.28
C SER A 6 -31.79 -18.16 3.83
N ALA A 7 -31.29 -19.36 3.50
CA ALA A 7 -29.97 -19.59 2.91
C ALA A 7 -30.02 -19.90 1.40
N HIS A 8 -31.19 -19.75 0.77
CA HIS A 8 -31.36 -20.07 -0.66
C HIS A 8 -30.47 -19.16 -1.53
N PRO A 9 -29.84 -19.65 -2.61
CA PRO A 9 -28.94 -18.85 -3.44
C PRO A 9 -29.62 -17.64 -4.11
N ASP A 10 -30.88 -17.79 -4.50
CA ASP A 10 -31.69 -16.68 -5.06
C ASP A 10 -32.10 -15.66 -3.98
N ALA A 11 -31.65 -14.41 -4.14
CA ALA A 11 -31.97 -13.29 -3.25
C ALA A 11 -33.47 -12.97 -3.21
N ARG A 12 -34.22 -13.20 -4.29
CA ARG A 12 -35.67 -12.97 -4.33
C ARG A 12 -36.39 -13.91 -3.39
N VAL A 13 -35.96 -15.16 -3.32
CA VAL A 13 -36.50 -16.16 -2.39
C VAL A 13 -36.23 -15.72 -0.95
N ARG A 14 -35.00 -15.30 -0.64
CA ARG A 14 -34.64 -14.81 0.71
C ARG A 14 -35.44 -13.57 1.11
N ALA A 15 -35.67 -12.62 0.20
CA ALA A 15 -36.52 -11.45 0.42
C ALA A 15 -37.98 -11.85 0.73
N GLN A 16 -38.54 -12.84 0.03
CA GLN A 16 -39.88 -13.35 0.32
C GLN A 16 -39.95 -14.08 1.67
N VAL A 17 -38.87 -14.74 2.09
CA VAL A 17 -38.76 -15.27 3.47
C VAL A 17 -38.79 -14.13 4.48
N ALA A 18 -38.07 -13.03 4.24
CA ALA A 18 -38.10 -11.87 5.13
C ALA A 18 -39.50 -11.23 5.26
N LEU A 19 -40.34 -11.28 4.22
CA LEU A 19 -41.73 -10.77 4.22
C LEU A 19 -42.77 -11.75 4.79
N ASN A 20 -42.43 -13.03 4.97
CA ASN A 20 -43.42 -14.02 5.38
C ASN A 20 -43.81 -13.85 6.87
N PRO A 21 -45.11 -13.71 7.21
CA PRO A 21 -45.56 -13.45 8.58
C PRO A 21 -45.15 -14.51 9.62
N ASN A 22 -44.86 -15.74 9.15
CA ASN A 22 -44.48 -16.87 10.00
C ASN A 22 -42.96 -17.05 10.11
N THR A 23 -42.16 -16.12 9.57
CA THR A 23 -40.70 -16.20 9.67
C THR A 23 -40.25 -15.99 11.12
N PRO A 24 -39.51 -16.94 11.72
CA PRO A 24 -39.03 -16.81 13.09
C PRO A 24 -38.11 -15.59 13.28
N ALA A 25 -38.09 -15.04 14.49
CA ALA A 25 -37.28 -13.88 14.84
C ALA A 25 -35.79 -14.07 14.53
N GLU A 26 -35.25 -15.26 14.78
CA GLU A 26 -33.85 -15.60 14.56
C GLU A 26 -33.50 -15.54 13.06
N VAL A 27 -34.43 -16.00 12.21
CA VAL A 27 -34.28 -15.95 10.75
C VAL A 27 -34.42 -14.52 10.23
N LEU A 28 -35.35 -13.73 10.79
CA LEU A 28 -35.46 -12.31 10.48
C LEU A 28 -34.18 -11.54 10.84
N GLY A 29 -33.57 -11.85 11.98
CA GLY A 29 -32.29 -11.27 12.40
C GLY A 29 -31.15 -11.53 11.41
N LEU A 30 -31.03 -12.77 10.92
CA LEU A 30 -30.03 -13.13 9.91
C LEU A 30 -30.27 -12.44 8.55
N LEU A 31 -31.54 -12.23 8.19
CA LEU A 31 -31.90 -11.58 6.93
C LEU A 31 -31.83 -10.05 6.99
N ALA A 32 -31.86 -9.45 8.18
CA ALA A 32 -31.91 -8.00 8.36
C ALA A 32 -30.72 -7.26 7.72
N ALA A 33 -29.53 -7.88 7.70
CA ALA A 33 -28.35 -7.27 7.07
C ALA A 33 -28.51 -7.11 5.55
N GLN A 34 -29.17 -8.06 4.88
CA GLN A 34 -29.34 -8.07 3.42
C GLN A 34 -30.68 -7.45 2.97
N PHE A 35 -31.72 -7.59 3.79
CA PHE A 35 -33.11 -7.24 3.45
C PHE A 35 -33.77 -6.42 4.58
N PRO A 36 -33.19 -5.30 5.01
CA PRO A 36 -33.68 -4.55 6.18
C PRO A 36 -35.09 -3.99 5.97
N ARG A 37 -35.45 -3.58 4.74
CA ARG A 37 -36.78 -3.04 4.44
C ARG A 37 -37.85 -4.12 4.52
N GLU A 38 -37.56 -5.29 3.97
CA GLU A 38 -38.43 -6.45 3.98
C GLU A 38 -38.67 -6.93 5.41
N VAL A 39 -37.60 -6.97 6.23
CA VAL A 39 -37.72 -7.32 7.65
C VAL A 39 -38.62 -6.32 8.39
N LEU A 40 -38.42 -5.01 8.22
CA LEU A 40 -39.30 -3.99 8.85
C LEU A 40 -40.74 -4.03 8.34
N SER A 41 -40.94 -4.47 7.09
CA SER A 41 -42.25 -4.62 6.47
C SER A 41 -42.92 -5.97 6.76
N ASN A 42 -42.28 -6.86 7.53
CA ASN A 42 -42.83 -8.17 7.84
C ASN A 42 -44.14 -8.03 8.65
N PRO A 43 -45.28 -8.58 8.18
CA PRO A 43 -46.56 -8.43 8.86
C PRO A 43 -46.64 -9.07 10.25
N GLY A 44 -45.78 -10.05 10.55
CA GLY A 44 -45.67 -10.70 11.86
C GLY A 44 -44.82 -9.93 12.87
N LEU A 45 -44.00 -8.96 12.42
CA LEU A 45 -43.06 -8.23 13.28
C LEU A 45 -43.72 -7.51 14.47
N PRO A 46 -44.89 -6.86 14.34
CA PRO A 46 -45.57 -6.23 15.48
C PRO A 46 -45.90 -7.23 16.60
N LEU A 47 -46.36 -8.44 16.27
CA LEU A 47 -46.67 -9.49 17.24
C LEU A 47 -45.41 -10.06 17.89
N LEU A 48 -44.34 -10.27 17.10
CA LEU A 48 -43.05 -10.72 17.62
C LEU A 48 -42.46 -9.73 18.62
N ARG A 49 -42.58 -8.43 18.35
CA ARG A 49 -42.13 -7.36 19.27
C ARG A 49 -42.95 -7.32 20.55
N LEU A 50 -44.26 -7.56 20.48
CA LEU A 50 -45.10 -7.67 21.67
C LEU A 50 -44.73 -8.90 22.52
N ALA A 51 -44.45 -10.03 21.88
CA ALA A 51 -44.04 -11.26 22.56
C ALA A 51 -42.61 -11.16 23.14
N ARG A 52 -41.73 -10.39 22.50
CA ARG A 52 -40.33 -10.20 22.90
C ARG A 52 -39.97 -8.70 22.87
N PRO A 53 -40.17 -7.96 23.97
CA PRO A 53 -39.87 -6.52 24.02
C PRO A 53 -38.41 -6.15 23.69
N GLY A 54 -37.47 -7.07 23.93
CA GLY A 54 -36.05 -6.95 23.57
C GLY A 54 -35.67 -7.59 22.22
N LEU A 55 -36.60 -7.71 21.27
CA LEU A 55 -36.43 -8.46 20.02
C LEU A 55 -35.10 -8.19 19.31
N LEU A 56 -34.72 -6.92 19.13
CA LEU A 56 -33.49 -6.57 18.42
C LEU A 56 -32.20 -6.92 19.17
N GLY A 57 -32.25 -7.11 20.49
CA GLY A 57 -31.08 -7.63 21.21
C GLY A 57 -30.72 -9.07 20.81
N SER A 58 -31.65 -9.80 20.20
CA SER A 58 -31.37 -11.14 19.64
C SER A 58 -30.87 -11.11 18.19
N PHE A 59 -30.84 -9.93 17.56
CA PHE A 59 -30.40 -9.81 16.18
C PHE A 59 -28.87 -9.60 16.13
N PRO A 60 -28.18 -10.09 15.10
CA PRO A 60 -26.78 -9.75 14.88
C PRO A 60 -26.60 -8.23 14.72
N ALA A 61 -25.48 -7.69 15.22
CA ALA A 61 -25.15 -6.27 15.16
C ALA A 61 -25.20 -5.69 13.74
N GLU A 62 -24.75 -6.46 12.74
CA GLU A 62 -24.82 -6.12 11.32
C GLU A 62 -26.27 -5.92 10.85
N GLY A 63 -27.17 -6.79 11.32
CA GLY A 63 -28.59 -6.71 11.02
C GLY A 63 -29.23 -5.46 11.63
N VAL A 64 -28.96 -5.17 12.91
CA VAL A 64 -29.49 -3.97 13.57
C VAL A 64 -28.93 -2.70 12.94
N THR A 65 -27.63 -2.68 12.61
CA THR A 65 -26.99 -1.58 11.88
C THR A 65 -27.63 -1.35 10.51
N ALA A 66 -27.94 -2.41 9.75
CA ALA A 66 -28.64 -2.30 8.47
C ALA A 66 -30.07 -1.73 8.62
N LEU A 67 -30.78 -2.11 9.69
CA LEU A 67 -32.09 -1.52 10.00
C LEU A 67 -31.97 -0.04 10.35
N LEU A 68 -30.96 0.35 11.12
CA LEU A 68 -30.66 1.76 11.48
C LEU A 68 -30.22 2.61 10.28
N ALA A 69 -29.64 2.01 9.25
CA ALA A 69 -29.23 2.72 8.03
C ALA A 69 -30.43 3.18 7.18
N LEU A 70 -31.63 2.62 7.41
CA LEU A 70 -32.83 3.04 6.69
C LEU A 70 -33.27 4.44 7.13
N PRO A 71 -33.55 5.38 6.20
CA PRO A 71 -33.93 6.75 6.55
C PRO A 71 -35.23 6.80 7.38
N ASP A 72 -36.15 5.88 7.11
CA ASP A 72 -37.45 5.68 7.74
C ASP A 72 -37.46 4.65 8.88
N ALA A 73 -36.29 4.31 9.43
CA ALA A 73 -36.17 3.40 10.57
C ALA A 73 -37.14 3.82 11.71
N PRO A 74 -38.05 2.93 12.14
CA PRO A 74 -39.03 3.25 13.17
C PRO A 74 -38.40 3.66 14.49
N GLY A 75 -39.07 4.54 15.25
CA GLY A 75 -38.57 5.02 16.54
C GLY A 75 -38.21 3.91 17.54
N TRP A 76 -38.93 2.78 17.51
CA TRP A 76 -38.62 1.63 18.37
C TRP A 76 -37.30 0.94 18.01
N VAL A 77 -36.87 0.97 16.73
CA VAL A 77 -35.55 0.45 16.31
C VAL A 77 -34.47 1.34 16.89
N VAL A 78 -34.65 2.67 16.82
CA VAL A 78 -33.75 3.67 17.41
C VAL A 78 -33.65 3.50 18.92
N ASP A 79 -34.79 3.32 19.62
CA ASP A 79 -34.81 3.14 21.08
C ASP A 79 -34.18 1.82 21.52
N SER A 80 -34.33 0.76 20.73
CA SER A 80 -33.67 -0.52 20.97
C SER A 80 -32.16 -0.42 20.71
N ALA A 81 -31.75 0.24 19.64
CA ALA A 81 -30.34 0.46 19.33
C ALA A 81 -29.62 1.25 20.42
N LEU A 82 -30.29 2.26 21.01
CA LEU A 82 -29.73 3.07 22.10
C LEU A 82 -29.34 2.24 23.34
N ARG A 83 -30.04 1.12 23.57
CA ARG A 83 -29.81 0.22 24.72
C ARG A 83 -29.16 -1.09 24.30
N HIS A 84 -28.69 -1.18 23.06
CA HIS A 84 -28.09 -2.39 22.53
C HIS A 84 -26.77 -2.67 23.24
N GLU A 85 -26.47 -3.94 23.53
CA GLU A 85 -25.26 -4.34 24.25
C GLU A 85 -23.98 -4.12 23.42
N ASP A 86 -24.06 -4.40 22.13
CA ASP A 86 -22.98 -4.13 21.16
C ASP A 86 -22.78 -2.61 20.98
N TYR A 87 -21.57 -2.12 21.27
CA TYR A 87 -21.21 -0.71 21.11
C TYR A 87 -21.19 -0.28 19.65
N GLY A 88 -20.91 -1.17 18.69
CA GLY A 88 -20.90 -0.87 17.26
C GLY A 88 -22.28 -0.45 16.75
N VAL A 89 -23.34 -1.08 17.28
CA VAL A 89 -24.74 -0.65 17.00
C VAL A 89 -24.98 0.76 17.56
N ARG A 90 -24.49 1.05 18.78
CA ARG A 90 -24.63 2.38 19.40
C ARG A 90 -23.79 3.44 18.68
N THR A 91 -22.61 3.09 18.18
CA THR A 91 -21.77 3.95 17.33
C THR A 91 -22.47 4.26 16.01
N ALA A 92 -23.04 3.25 15.34
CA ALA A 92 -23.82 3.45 14.12
C ALA A 92 -25.04 4.36 14.37
N LEU A 93 -25.69 4.21 15.54
CA LEU A 93 -26.75 5.10 15.97
C LEU A 93 -26.23 6.54 16.18
N ALA A 94 -25.11 6.74 16.87
CA ALA A 94 -24.54 8.06 17.13
C ALA A 94 -24.22 8.86 15.86
N ALA A 95 -23.82 8.18 14.79
CA ALA A 95 -23.58 8.77 13.47
C ALA A 95 -24.87 9.12 12.70
N ARG A 96 -26.04 8.64 13.14
CA ARG A 96 -27.31 8.82 12.41
C ARG A 96 -27.77 10.30 12.46
N PRO A 97 -28.14 10.91 11.33
CA PRO A 97 -28.70 12.26 11.32
C PRO A 97 -30.12 12.29 11.91
N GLY A 98 -30.55 13.45 12.42
CA GLY A 98 -31.93 13.66 12.87
C GLY A 98 -32.31 12.95 14.18
N LEU A 99 -31.33 12.59 15.02
CA LEU A 99 -31.61 12.16 16.39
C LEU A 99 -32.12 13.33 17.23
N SER A 100 -32.97 13.03 18.22
CA SER A 100 -33.42 14.04 19.17
C SER A 100 -32.27 14.45 20.10
N PRO A 101 -32.27 15.69 20.63
CA PRO A 101 -31.25 16.15 21.56
C PRO A 101 -31.08 15.23 22.77
N GLU A 102 -32.16 14.66 23.30
CA GLU A 102 -32.13 13.77 24.47
C GLU A 102 -31.38 12.47 24.16
N ARG A 103 -31.54 11.94 22.95
CA ARG A 103 -30.83 10.71 22.51
C ARG A 103 -29.35 10.99 22.27
N VAL A 104 -29.02 12.15 21.70
CA VAL A 104 -27.62 12.57 21.52
C VAL A 104 -26.94 12.75 22.89
N THR A 105 -27.62 13.39 23.86
CA THR A 105 -27.13 13.53 25.23
C THR A 105 -26.90 12.19 25.91
N ALA A 106 -27.80 11.22 25.72
CA ALA A 106 -27.60 9.87 26.27
C ALA A 106 -26.36 9.18 25.68
N LEU A 107 -26.14 9.29 24.36
CA LEU A 107 -24.97 8.73 23.68
C LEU A 107 -23.67 9.46 24.04
N ALA A 108 -23.72 10.76 24.36
CA ALA A 108 -22.56 11.52 24.82
C ALA A 108 -22.04 11.02 26.18
N GLY A 109 -22.89 10.39 26.99
CA GLY A 109 -22.52 9.75 28.25
C GLY A 109 -22.35 8.23 28.17
N ASP A 110 -22.24 7.66 26.96
CA ASP A 110 -22.09 6.21 26.78
C ASP A 110 -20.77 5.71 27.39
N ALA A 111 -20.78 4.49 27.93
CA ALA A 111 -19.56 3.87 28.48
C ALA A 111 -18.51 3.56 27.41
N GLY A 112 -18.92 3.33 26.15
CA GLY A 112 -18.03 3.10 25.03
C GLY A 112 -17.48 4.42 24.46
N TRP A 113 -16.16 4.63 24.54
CA TRP A 113 -15.52 5.83 24.01
C TRP A 113 -15.74 5.99 22.50
N GLN A 114 -15.86 4.90 21.72
CA GLN A 114 -16.15 4.97 20.28
C GLN A 114 -17.53 5.58 19.99
N VAL A 115 -18.49 5.39 20.90
CA VAL A 115 -19.83 6.00 20.78
C VAL A 115 -19.71 7.49 21.04
N ARG A 116 -18.99 7.89 22.10
CA ARG A 116 -18.75 9.29 22.44
C ARG A 116 -17.94 10.02 21.37
N GLU A 117 -16.95 9.35 20.76
CA GLU A 117 -16.18 9.87 19.62
C GLU A 117 -17.11 10.11 18.41
N ALA A 118 -17.98 9.14 18.08
CA ALA A 118 -18.95 9.32 17.00
C ALA A 118 -19.94 10.47 17.29
N VAL A 119 -20.32 10.68 18.55
CA VAL A 119 -21.08 11.87 18.96
C VAL A 119 -20.24 13.14 18.74
N ALA A 120 -18.98 13.17 19.16
CA ALA A 120 -18.07 14.30 19.01
C ALA A 120 -17.86 14.75 17.54
N GLN A 121 -18.03 13.84 16.57
CA GLN A 121 -17.93 14.14 15.14
C GLN A 121 -19.21 14.73 14.53
N ARG A 122 -20.32 14.80 15.28
CA ARG A 122 -21.60 15.29 14.76
C ARG A 122 -21.57 16.80 14.48
N PRO A 123 -22.00 17.29 13.31
CA PRO A 123 -21.94 18.72 13.01
C PRO A 123 -22.93 19.57 13.86
N ASP A 124 -23.96 18.95 14.43
CA ASP A 124 -25.09 19.58 15.11
C ASP A 124 -25.03 19.44 16.65
N LEU A 125 -23.84 19.52 17.25
CA LEU A 125 -23.71 19.40 18.70
C LEU A 125 -24.05 20.70 19.44
N PRO A 126 -24.89 20.66 20.48
CA PRO A 126 -25.08 21.78 21.37
C PRO A 126 -23.84 22.00 22.24
N GLU A 127 -23.53 23.27 22.54
CA GLU A 127 -22.32 23.67 23.27
C GLU A 127 -22.08 22.92 24.61
N PRO A 128 -23.10 22.64 25.45
CA PRO A 128 -22.87 21.87 26.69
C PRO A 128 -22.30 20.47 26.46
N LEU A 129 -22.73 19.78 25.40
CA LEU A 129 -22.18 18.46 25.05
C LEU A 129 -20.79 18.59 24.46
N LEU A 130 -20.53 19.64 23.69
CA LEU A 130 -19.19 19.90 23.18
C LEU A 130 -18.18 20.16 24.31
N ARG A 131 -18.57 20.91 25.34
CA ARG A 131 -17.77 21.11 26.56
C ARG A 131 -17.49 19.80 27.27
N GLN A 132 -18.52 18.97 27.48
CA GLN A 132 -18.36 17.64 28.07
C GLN A 132 -17.36 16.78 27.30
N LEU A 133 -17.47 16.71 25.97
CA LEU A 133 -16.62 15.88 25.12
C LEU A 133 -15.20 16.44 24.94
N ALA A 134 -15.00 17.74 25.12
CA ALA A 134 -13.67 18.35 25.14
C ALA A 134 -12.89 18.02 26.43
N GLU A 135 -13.59 17.65 27.50
CA GLU A 135 -13.03 17.22 28.80
C GLU A 135 -13.13 15.70 29.00
N ASP A 136 -13.44 14.94 27.95
CA ASP A 136 -13.63 13.48 28.02
C ASP A 136 -12.37 12.79 28.57
N GLU A 137 -12.53 11.69 29.31
CA GLU A 137 -11.39 10.90 29.80
C GLU A 137 -10.55 10.31 28.67
N ASP A 138 -11.21 9.96 27.56
CA ASP A 138 -10.60 9.29 26.43
C ASP A 138 -10.06 10.31 25.42
N TYR A 139 -8.79 10.15 25.05
CA TYR A 139 -8.13 11.11 24.17
C TYR A 139 -8.64 11.04 22.73
N ASP A 140 -9.21 9.92 22.26
CA ASP A 140 -9.78 9.82 20.91
C ASP A 140 -11.03 10.70 20.79
N VAL A 141 -11.83 10.80 21.85
CA VAL A 141 -12.97 11.72 21.92
C VAL A 141 -12.50 13.18 21.90
N ARG A 142 -11.52 13.55 22.75
CA ARG A 142 -10.95 14.91 22.76
C ARG A 142 -10.24 15.26 21.45
N LYS A 143 -9.60 14.28 20.82
CA LYS A 143 -8.95 14.41 19.50
C LYS A 143 -9.99 14.71 18.41
N ALA A 144 -11.17 14.10 18.48
CA ALA A 144 -12.28 14.38 17.58
C ALA A 144 -12.85 15.79 17.78
N THR A 145 -12.98 16.25 19.04
CA THR A 145 -13.45 17.63 19.32
C THR A 145 -12.44 18.71 18.88
N ALA A 146 -11.14 18.44 18.95
CA ALA A 146 -10.08 19.38 18.58
C ALA A 146 -10.17 19.92 17.13
N LEU A 147 -10.67 19.11 16.17
CA LEU A 147 -10.77 19.51 14.77
C LEU A 147 -12.06 20.26 14.42
N ARG A 148 -12.96 20.45 15.39
CA ARG A 148 -14.28 21.00 15.13
C ARG A 148 -14.26 22.51 14.84
N PRO A 149 -14.83 22.98 13.71
CA PRO A 149 -14.81 24.41 13.36
C PRO A 149 -15.63 25.27 14.33
N ASP A 150 -16.59 24.69 15.04
CA ASP A 150 -17.47 25.37 16.01
C ASP A 150 -16.95 25.32 17.46
N LEU A 151 -15.71 24.88 17.68
CA LEU A 151 -15.13 24.78 19.03
C LEU A 151 -14.97 26.16 19.69
N PRO A 152 -15.58 26.40 20.87
CA PRO A 152 -15.36 27.61 21.65
C PRO A 152 -13.87 27.88 21.91
N GLY A 153 -13.47 29.16 21.85
CA GLY A 153 -12.06 29.53 21.93
C GLY A 153 -11.40 29.25 23.28
N ASP A 154 -12.15 29.19 24.37
CA ASP A 154 -11.67 28.75 25.69
C ASP A 154 -11.37 27.24 25.69
N LEU A 155 -12.25 26.41 25.15
CA LEU A 155 -12.00 24.96 25.00
C LEU A 155 -10.82 24.69 24.07
N LEU A 156 -10.69 25.45 22.97
CA LEU A 156 -9.53 25.36 22.09
C LEU A 156 -8.23 25.57 22.87
N ARG A 157 -8.17 26.57 23.76
CA ARG A 157 -7.00 26.83 24.62
C ARG A 157 -6.74 25.71 25.62
N THR A 158 -7.78 25.06 26.14
CA THR A 158 -7.63 23.86 26.97
C THR A 158 -6.96 22.73 26.18
N LEU A 159 -7.45 22.45 24.96
CA LEU A 159 -6.94 21.36 24.11
C LEU A 159 -5.53 21.64 23.55
N VAL A 160 -5.11 22.91 23.44
CA VAL A 160 -3.72 23.27 23.13
C VAL A 160 -2.75 22.71 24.17
N THR A 161 -3.17 22.67 25.43
CA THR A 161 -2.39 22.13 26.55
C THR A 161 -2.80 20.72 26.94
N ASP A 162 -3.54 20.02 26.09
CA ASP A 162 -4.01 18.65 26.36
C ASP A 162 -2.82 17.75 26.74
N PRO A 163 -2.95 16.84 27.72
CA PRO A 163 -1.86 15.92 28.06
C PRO A 163 -1.46 15.01 26.89
N HIS A 164 -2.38 14.69 25.99
CA HIS A 164 -2.14 13.75 24.90
C HIS A 164 -1.63 14.46 23.63
N THR A 165 -0.47 14.03 23.12
CA THR A 165 0.19 14.61 21.94
C THR A 165 -0.70 14.63 20.70
N LEU A 166 -1.44 13.56 20.42
CA LEU A 166 -2.32 13.51 19.24
C LEU A 166 -3.46 14.54 19.27
N VAL A 167 -3.93 14.92 20.47
CA VAL A 167 -4.94 15.99 20.60
C VAL A 167 -4.31 17.33 20.23
N ARG A 168 -3.14 17.63 20.81
CA ARG A 168 -2.38 18.85 20.49
C ARG A 168 -2.00 18.93 19.00
N ALA A 169 -1.60 17.81 18.40
CA ALA A 169 -1.28 17.74 16.97
C ALA A 169 -2.53 18.02 16.11
N ASN A 170 -3.70 17.52 16.48
CA ASN A 170 -4.95 17.86 15.80
C ASN A 170 -5.31 19.33 15.93
N VAL A 171 -5.12 19.92 17.11
CA VAL A 171 -5.25 21.39 17.28
C VAL A 171 -4.27 22.13 16.36
N ALA A 172 -3.02 21.67 16.26
CA ALA A 172 -2.01 22.26 15.38
C ALA A 172 -2.38 22.22 13.89
N ARG A 173 -3.29 21.34 13.45
CA ARG A 173 -3.75 21.25 12.04
C ARG A 173 -4.79 22.31 11.68
N ARG A 174 -5.37 23.00 12.67
CA ARG A 174 -6.45 23.97 12.47
C ARG A 174 -5.98 25.23 11.75
N LEU A 175 -6.56 25.54 10.59
CA LEU A 175 -6.21 26.75 9.84
C LEU A 175 -6.65 28.05 10.53
N ASP A 176 -7.63 27.98 11.44
CA ASP A 176 -8.17 29.10 12.20
C ASP A 176 -7.50 29.28 13.58
N LEU A 177 -6.34 28.67 13.81
CA LEU A 177 -5.67 28.67 15.10
C LEU A 177 -5.25 30.10 15.52
N PRO A 178 -5.71 30.61 16.68
CA PRO A 178 -5.28 31.89 17.22
C PRO A 178 -3.78 31.94 17.51
N LEU A 179 -3.17 33.13 17.44
CA LEU A 179 -1.73 33.30 17.60
C LEU A 179 -1.21 32.83 18.98
N ASP A 180 -1.96 33.08 20.06
CA ASP A 180 -1.62 32.63 21.41
C ASP A 180 -1.60 31.09 21.52
N CYS A 181 -2.54 30.41 20.85
CA CYS A 181 -2.59 28.96 20.77
C CYS A 181 -1.40 28.39 19.99
N LEU A 182 -1.08 28.99 18.84
CA LEU A 182 0.08 28.63 18.02
C LEU A 182 1.39 28.78 18.81
N LEU A 183 1.57 29.91 19.51
CA LEU A 183 2.74 30.14 20.36
C LEU A 183 2.85 29.09 21.47
N SER A 184 1.74 28.78 22.15
CA SER A 184 1.73 27.75 23.20
C SER A 184 2.15 26.38 22.65
N LEU A 185 1.63 25.97 21.48
CA LEU A 185 2.04 24.71 20.84
C LEU A 185 3.52 24.73 20.44
N ALA A 186 4.00 25.85 19.89
CA ALA A 186 5.41 26.01 19.51
C ALA A 186 6.36 25.93 20.71
N THR A 187 5.97 26.48 21.87
CA THR A 187 6.75 26.40 23.11
C THR A 187 6.65 25.07 23.84
N GLY A 188 5.65 24.24 23.51
CA GLY A 188 5.39 22.95 24.17
C GLY A 188 6.41 21.86 23.86
N GLY A 189 7.29 22.07 22.87
CA GLY A 189 8.48 21.25 22.62
C GLY A 189 8.24 19.83 22.09
N ASP A 190 6.99 19.43 21.83
CA ASP A 190 6.66 18.11 21.32
C ASP A 190 6.99 17.99 19.81
N PRO A 191 7.91 17.07 19.40
CA PRO A 191 8.35 17.00 18.00
C PRO A 191 7.23 16.70 16.99
N ASP A 192 6.22 15.92 17.36
CA ASP A 192 5.10 15.59 16.47
C ASP A 192 4.18 16.80 16.25
N VAL A 193 3.93 17.57 17.31
CA VAL A 193 3.18 18.83 17.23
C VAL A 193 3.94 19.85 16.39
N LEU A 194 5.25 20.00 16.64
CA LEU A 194 6.11 20.91 15.89
C LEU A 194 6.22 20.51 14.42
N ALA A 195 6.34 19.22 14.13
CA ALA A 195 6.34 18.71 12.76
C ALA A 195 5.00 18.98 12.07
N THR A 196 3.88 18.86 12.78
CA THR A 196 2.56 19.22 12.27
C THR A 196 2.48 20.70 11.92
N LEU A 197 3.00 21.59 12.78
CA LEU A 197 3.11 23.02 12.47
C LEU A 197 4.04 23.25 11.28
N ALA A 198 5.18 22.56 11.18
CA ALA A 198 6.16 22.76 10.11
C ALA A 198 5.62 22.47 8.71
N ARG A 199 4.60 21.60 8.58
CA ARG A 199 3.93 21.32 7.30
C ARG A 199 3.01 22.46 6.83
N ARG A 200 2.72 23.44 7.69
CA ARG A 200 1.78 24.52 7.40
C ARG A 200 2.44 25.66 6.63
N THR A 201 1.79 26.06 5.54
CA THR A 201 2.24 27.15 4.68
C THR A 201 1.75 28.53 5.12
N ASP A 202 0.74 28.59 5.98
CA ASP A 202 0.09 29.83 6.45
C ASP A 202 0.81 30.48 7.65
N LEU A 203 1.82 29.82 8.21
CA LEU A 203 2.59 30.34 9.33
C LEU A 203 3.47 31.54 8.93
N PRO A 204 3.68 32.52 9.82
CA PRO A 204 4.61 33.62 9.59
C PRO A 204 6.01 33.13 9.22
N ALA A 205 6.70 33.85 8.33
CA ALA A 205 8.01 33.44 7.81
C ALA A 205 9.05 33.18 8.92
N SER A 206 9.05 34.00 9.99
CA SER A 206 9.95 33.82 11.14
C SER A 206 9.70 32.52 11.91
N VAL A 207 8.43 32.10 12.03
CA VAL A 207 8.08 30.83 12.70
C VAL A 207 8.50 29.65 11.85
N ARG A 208 8.28 29.72 10.53
CA ARG A 208 8.71 28.65 9.62
C ARG A 208 10.25 28.53 9.57
N GLU A 209 10.97 29.66 9.60
CA GLU A 209 12.44 29.67 9.72
C GLU A 209 12.91 28.97 10.98
N TRP A 210 12.29 29.28 12.13
CA TRP A 210 12.59 28.63 13.40
C TRP A 210 12.32 27.12 13.37
N LEU A 211 11.18 26.68 12.83
CA LEU A 211 10.85 25.26 12.68
C LEU A 211 11.84 24.53 11.76
N ALA A 212 12.20 25.14 10.64
CA ALA A 212 13.16 24.57 9.70
C ALA A 212 14.58 24.44 10.30
N ALA A 213 14.90 25.22 11.34
CA ALA A 213 16.15 25.18 12.09
C ALA A 213 16.07 24.34 13.38
N SER A 214 14.97 23.60 13.58
CA SER A 214 14.76 22.79 14.78
C SER A 214 15.88 21.78 15.01
N ALA A 215 16.20 21.50 16.28
CA ALA A 215 17.12 20.42 16.65
C ALA A 215 16.58 19.04 16.25
N GLU A 216 15.25 18.90 16.15
CA GLU A 216 14.55 17.66 15.83
C GLU A 216 14.50 17.41 14.31
N PRO A 217 15.11 16.32 13.81
CA PRO A 217 15.11 15.98 12.38
C PRO A 217 13.72 15.82 11.78
N LEU A 218 12.77 15.28 12.57
CA LEU A 218 11.37 15.11 12.16
C LEU A 218 10.73 16.46 11.80
N VAL A 219 11.02 17.51 12.57
CA VAL A 219 10.49 18.87 12.33
C VAL A 219 11.13 19.50 11.11
N ARG A 220 12.46 19.36 10.94
CA ARG A 220 13.18 19.85 9.75
C ARG A 220 12.69 19.17 8.47
N SER A 221 12.53 17.85 8.51
CA SER A 221 11.97 17.06 7.40
C SER A 221 10.54 17.49 7.05
N ALA A 222 9.71 17.75 8.06
CA ALA A 222 8.34 18.21 7.88
C ALA A 222 8.27 19.61 7.24
N ALA A 223 9.21 20.51 7.57
CA ALA A 223 9.31 21.84 6.97
C ALA A 223 9.58 21.79 5.45
N LEU A 224 10.24 20.73 4.98
CA LEU A 224 10.50 20.50 3.55
C LEU A 224 9.28 20.01 2.77
N GLN A 225 8.17 19.67 3.42
CA GLN A 225 6.95 19.25 2.73
C GLN A 225 6.00 20.41 2.40
N ALA A 226 6.29 21.61 2.90
CA ALA A 226 5.57 22.82 2.49
C ALA A 226 5.80 23.08 0.99
N TRP A 227 4.76 23.52 0.26
CA TRP A 227 4.88 23.78 -1.18
C TRP A 227 5.96 24.81 -1.52
N THR A 228 6.12 25.83 -0.67
CA THR A 228 7.10 26.90 -0.86
C THR A 228 8.13 26.90 0.26
N VAL A 229 9.34 26.43 -0.07
CA VAL A 229 10.50 26.37 0.81
C VAL A 229 11.56 27.34 0.30
N PRO A 230 12.09 28.25 1.14
CA PRO A 230 13.20 29.12 0.75
C PRO A 230 14.46 28.33 0.34
N GLU A 231 15.19 28.83 -0.65
CA GLU A 231 16.44 28.24 -1.14
C GLU A 231 17.47 28.00 -0.02
N SER A 232 17.54 28.90 0.97
CA SER A 232 18.43 28.73 2.13
C SER A 232 18.13 27.48 2.95
N TRP A 233 16.87 27.04 2.98
CA TRP A 233 16.49 25.82 3.71
C TRP A 233 16.77 24.58 2.91
N LEU A 234 16.59 24.62 1.58
CA LEU A 234 17.00 23.54 0.68
C LEU A 234 18.52 23.31 0.80
N ALA A 235 19.31 24.39 0.75
CA ALA A 235 20.76 24.33 0.91
C ALA A 235 21.17 23.76 2.29
N ARG A 236 20.49 24.14 3.37
CA ARG A 236 20.74 23.56 4.70
C ARG A 236 20.35 22.08 4.76
N ALA A 237 19.21 21.72 4.19
CA ALA A 237 18.71 20.35 4.17
C ALA A 237 19.60 19.42 3.36
N GLU A 238 20.23 19.91 2.28
CA GLU A 238 21.14 19.13 1.44
C GLU A 238 22.35 18.62 2.24
N THR A 239 22.85 19.45 3.16
CA THR A 239 23.99 19.13 4.03
C THR A 239 23.56 18.77 5.46
N ASP A 240 22.29 18.44 5.67
CA ASP A 240 21.78 18.11 7.01
C ASP A 240 22.50 16.86 7.54
N ALA A 241 22.79 16.79 8.83
CA ALA A 241 23.44 15.62 9.42
C ALA A 241 22.53 14.38 9.40
N ASP A 242 21.21 14.59 9.43
CA ASP A 242 20.24 13.52 9.50
C ASP A 242 19.78 13.08 8.09
N PRO A 243 19.92 11.79 7.74
CA PRO A 243 19.57 11.29 6.41
C PRO A 243 18.06 11.31 6.13
N ASP A 244 17.18 11.38 7.13
CA ASP A 244 15.74 11.49 6.91
C ASP A 244 15.38 12.89 6.39
N VAL A 245 16.11 13.93 6.84
CA VAL A 245 15.96 15.30 6.30
C VAL A 245 16.43 15.36 4.85
N ARG A 246 17.58 14.75 4.54
CA ARG A 246 18.09 14.66 3.16
C ARG A 246 17.17 13.82 2.26
N SER A 247 16.56 12.77 2.80
CA SER A 247 15.54 11.97 2.09
C SER A 247 14.25 12.76 1.86
N ALA A 248 13.82 13.58 2.83
CA ALA A 248 12.69 14.48 2.64
C ALA A 248 12.96 15.54 1.56
N LEU A 249 14.20 16.05 1.49
CA LEU A 249 14.65 16.89 0.38
C LEU A 249 14.55 16.15 -0.95
N ALA A 250 15.10 14.92 -1.06
CA ALA A 250 15.09 14.11 -2.28
C ALA A 250 13.68 13.84 -2.85
N ARG A 251 12.63 13.85 -2.01
CA ARG A 251 11.23 13.67 -2.42
C ARG A 251 10.60 14.93 -3.04
N ARG A 252 11.26 16.09 -2.95
CA ARG A 252 10.70 17.35 -3.44
C ARG A 252 10.65 17.39 -4.98
N PRO A 253 9.52 17.75 -5.59
CA PRO A 253 9.38 17.73 -7.04
C PRO A 253 10.12 18.89 -7.75
N ASP A 254 10.54 19.92 -7.02
CA ASP A 254 11.12 21.16 -7.55
C ASP A 254 12.65 21.25 -7.40
N LEU A 255 13.32 20.13 -7.12
CA LEU A 255 14.79 20.10 -7.07
C LEU A 255 15.42 20.27 -8.46
N SER A 256 16.55 20.97 -8.51
CA SER A 256 17.33 21.05 -9.73
C SER A 256 18.07 19.73 -10.01
N PRO A 257 18.38 19.42 -11.29
CA PRO A 257 19.18 18.24 -11.64
C PRO A 257 20.51 18.15 -10.89
N GLU A 258 21.19 19.29 -10.65
CA GLU A 258 22.47 19.33 -9.95
C GLU A 258 22.34 18.88 -8.48
N VAL A 259 21.24 19.20 -7.82
CA VAL A 259 20.98 18.75 -6.44
C VAL A 259 20.69 17.24 -6.44
N LEU A 260 19.89 16.75 -7.39
CA LEU A 260 19.61 15.32 -7.52
C LEU A 260 20.88 14.50 -7.75
N GLU A 261 21.80 15.00 -8.58
CA GLU A 261 23.11 14.37 -8.81
C GLU A 261 23.97 14.34 -7.53
N ARG A 262 23.98 15.41 -6.74
CA ARG A 262 24.70 15.43 -5.45
C ARG A 262 24.09 14.45 -4.46
N LEU A 263 22.76 14.38 -4.35
CA LEU A 263 22.07 13.42 -3.49
C LEU A 263 22.25 11.96 -3.95
N ALA A 264 22.51 11.71 -5.24
CA ALA A 264 22.84 10.37 -5.71
C ALA A 264 24.21 9.88 -5.19
N HIS A 265 25.09 10.80 -4.80
CA HIS A 265 26.37 10.53 -4.15
C HIS A 265 26.29 10.64 -2.60
N ASP A 266 25.09 10.81 -2.03
CA ASP A 266 24.91 10.94 -0.58
C ASP A 266 25.49 9.73 0.14
N GLU A 267 26.15 9.94 1.28
CA GLU A 267 26.75 8.85 2.08
C GLU A 267 25.73 7.79 2.52
N SER A 268 24.47 8.19 2.74
CA SER A 268 23.41 7.33 3.21
C SER A 268 22.70 6.62 2.07
N GLY A 269 22.67 5.28 2.15
CA GLY A 269 21.86 4.45 1.26
C GLY A 269 20.36 4.74 1.31
N THR A 270 19.83 5.31 2.40
CA THR A 270 18.41 5.68 2.48
C THR A 270 18.06 6.84 1.57
N VAL A 271 18.95 7.83 1.45
CA VAL A 271 18.80 8.98 0.55
C VAL A 271 18.92 8.52 -0.90
N ARG A 272 19.96 7.73 -1.22
CA ARG A 272 20.14 7.12 -2.54
C ARG A 272 18.93 6.29 -2.97
N ARG A 273 18.38 5.46 -2.08
CA ARG A 273 17.16 4.65 -2.35
C ARG A 273 15.93 5.53 -2.59
N THR A 274 15.79 6.63 -1.83
CA THR A 274 14.66 7.55 -1.98
C THR A 274 14.63 8.18 -3.38
N LEU A 275 15.80 8.44 -3.99
CA LEU A 275 15.86 8.96 -5.36
C LEU A 275 15.28 7.99 -6.39
N LEU A 276 15.38 6.67 -6.19
CA LEU A 276 14.81 5.68 -7.11
C LEU A 276 13.27 5.63 -7.11
N GLU A 277 12.62 6.34 -6.20
CA GLU A 277 11.17 6.53 -6.23
C GLU A 277 10.75 7.62 -7.25
N ARG A 278 11.72 8.35 -7.82
CA ARG A 278 11.51 9.41 -8.81
C ARG A 278 11.57 8.87 -10.23
N ASN A 279 10.86 9.55 -11.13
CA ASN A 279 10.83 9.27 -12.56
C ASN A 279 11.54 10.33 -13.42
N ASP A 280 12.20 11.30 -12.79
CA ASP A 280 12.82 12.48 -13.42
C ASP A 280 14.31 12.63 -13.06
N LEU A 281 14.97 11.52 -12.72
CA LEU A 281 16.40 11.53 -12.39
C LEU A 281 17.24 11.90 -13.63
N PRO A 282 18.21 12.81 -13.50
CA PRO A 282 19.16 13.09 -14.58
C PRO A 282 20.12 11.90 -14.77
N ASP A 283 20.65 11.77 -15.99
CA ASP A 283 21.58 10.69 -16.37
C ASP A 283 22.78 10.55 -15.41
N GLY A 284 23.32 11.67 -14.92
CA GLY A 284 24.41 11.68 -13.95
C GLY A 284 24.04 11.06 -12.60
N ALA A 285 22.81 11.27 -12.14
CA ALA A 285 22.29 10.67 -10.92
C ALA A 285 22.06 9.16 -11.12
N ILE A 286 21.50 8.76 -12.26
CA ILE A 286 21.30 7.34 -12.60
C ILE A 286 22.65 6.60 -12.65
N LEU A 287 23.67 7.21 -13.27
CA LEU A 287 25.02 6.66 -13.30
C LEU A 287 25.62 6.50 -11.89
N ALA A 288 25.47 7.51 -11.03
CA ALA A 288 25.95 7.44 -9.65
C ALA A 288 25.25 6.33 -8.85
N LEU A 289 23.94 6.18 -9.00
CA LEU A 289 23.15 5.10 -8.38
C LEU A 289 23.52 3.72 -8.94
N ALA A 290 23.83 3.61 -10.23
CA ALA A 290 24.34 2.39 -10.85
C ALA A 290 25.73 1.99 -10.31
N GLN A 291 26.46 2.91 -9.70
CA GLN A 291 27.77 2.69 -9.09
C GLN A 291 27.71 2.71 -7.55
N ALA A 292 26.51 2.74 -6.97
CA ALA A 292 26.31 2.81 -5.53
C ALA A 292 26.89 1.57 -4.82
N PRO A 293 27.35 1.69 -3.56
CA PRO A 293 27.91 0.56 -2.83
C PRO A 293 26.88 -0.55 -2.54
N GLU A 294 25.58 -0.23 -2.51
CA GLU A 294 24.52 -1.21 -2.23
C GLU A 294 24.14 -2.07 -3.45
N PRO A 295 24.34 -3.41 -3.41
CA PRO A 295 23.97 -4.29 -4.53
C PRO A 295 22.47 -4.25 -4.86
N ASP A 296 21.60 -4.21 -3.84
CA ASP A 296 20.15 -4.13 -4.05
C ASP A 296 19.73 -2.86 -4.79
N LEU A 297 20.45 -1.75 -4.57
CA LEU A 297 20.20 -0.48 -5.24
C LEU A 297 20.61 -0.58 -6.71
N ARG A 298 21.81 -1.10 -6.98
CA ARG A 298 22.29 -1.33 -8.35
C ARG A 298 21.37 -2.29 -9.11
N LEU A 299 20.85 -3.33 -8.44
CA LEU A 299 19.88 -4.26 -9.00
C LEU A 299 18.56 -3.57 -9.38
N GLN A 300 18.07 -2.67 -8.52
CA GLN A 300 16.88 -1.88 -8.80
C GLN A 300 17.11 -0.94 -10.00
N VAL A 301 18.27 -0.28 -10.09
CA VAL A 301 18.64 0.52 -11.26
C VAL A 301 18.70 -0.34 -12.52
N ALA A 302 19.35 -1.51 -12.47
CA ALA A 302 19.47 -2.44 -13.59
C ALA A 302 18.11 -2.94 -14.13
N SER A 303 17.07 -2.88 -13.30
CA SER A 303 15.70 -3.26 -13.65
C SER A 303 14.90 -2.13 -14.30
N ALA A 304 15.39 -0.88 -14.28
CA ALA A 304 14.67 0.27 -14.84
C ALA A 304 14.65 0.25 -16.38
N GLU A 305 13.57 0.71 -16.99
CA GLU A 305 13.50 0.88 -18.45
C GLU A 305 14.36 2.08 -18.88
N GLU A 306 14.92 2.03 -20.10
CA GLU A 306 15.62 3.17 -20.73
C GLU A 306 16.80 3.73 -19.93
N LEU A 307 17.75 2.87 -19.53
CA LEU A 307 18.96 3.32 -18.82
C LEU A 307 19.91 4.11 -19.74
N PRO A 308 20.53 5.20 -19.23
CA PRO A 308 21.61 5.89 -19.93
C PRO A 308 22.75 4.93 -20.27
N ALA A 309 23.37 5.12 -21.44
CA ALA A 309 24.43 4.25 -21.93
C ALA A 309 25.58 4.07 -20.91
N ALA A 310 25.98 5.16 -20.23
CA ALA A 310 27.03 5.10 -19.21
C ALA A 310 26.67 4.22 -18.00
N ALA A 311 25.40 4.24 -17.57
CA ALA A 311 24.92 3.41 -16.47
C ALA A 311 24.88 1.93 -16.87
N LEU A 312 24.43 1.63 -18.11
CA LEU A 312 24.52 0.26 -18.66
C LEU A 312 25.97 -0.24 -18.71
N GLU A 313 26.91 0.58 -19.19
CA GLU A 313 28.32 0.19 -19.24
C GLU A 313 28.90 -0.11 -17.86
N ALA A 314 28.53 0.65 -16.83
CA ALA A 314 28.94 0.39 -15.45
C ALA A 314 28.38 -0.94 -14.92
N LEU A 315 27.09 -1.18 -15.11
CA LEU A 315 26.39 -2.38 -14.60
C LEU A 315 26.78 -3.66 -15.35
N LEU A 316 27.23 -3.58 -16.61
CA LEU A 316 27.74 -4.74 -17.36
C LEU A 316 28.98 -5.37 -16.72
N THR A 317 29.72 -4.60 -15.92
CA THR A 317 30.91 -5.06 -15.18
C THR A 317 30.68 -5.09 -13.67
N ASP A 318 29.42 -5.06 -13.23
CA ASP A 318 29.08 -5.11 -11.81
C ASP A 318 29.64 -6.38 -11.17
N GLU A 319 30.14 -6.28 -9.94
CA GLU A 319 30.60 -7.44 -9.17
C GLU A 319 29.46 -8.43 -8.87
N SER A 320 28.22 -7.94 -8.75
CA SER A 320 27.04 -8.74 -8.45
C SER A 320 26.59 -9.52 -9.67
N THR A 321 26.57 -10.84 -9.53
CA THR A 321 26.05 -11.76 -10.56
C THR A 321 24.56 -11.51 -10.82
N ASP A 322 23.79 -11.12 -9.80
CA ASP A 322 22.35 -10.83 -9.94
C ASP A 322 22.11 -9.62 -10.85
N VAL A 323 22.92 -8.57 -10.68
CA VAL A 323 22.85 -7.36 -11.52
C VAL A 323 23.11 -7.70 -12.98
N ARG A 324 24.21 -8.42 -13.25
CA ARG A 324 24.56 -8.84 -14.62
C ARG A 324 23.52 -9.79 -15.23
N THR A 325 22.90 -10.64 -14.41
CA THR A 325 21.84 -11.56 -14.84
C THR A 325 20.58 -10.80 -15.24
N ILE A 326 20.16 -9.78 -14.48
CA ILE A 326 19.04 -8.92 -14.86
C ILE A 326 19.33 -8.21 -16.19
N LEU A 327 20.54 -7.69 -16.39
CA LEU A 327 20.90 -7.06 -17.67
C LEU A 327 20.78 -8.04 -18.85
N ALA A 328 21.14 -9.31 -18.65
CA ALA A 328 21.22 -10.29 -19.72
C ALA A 328 19.85 -10.62 -20.35
N VAL A 329 18.76 -10.40 -19.62
CA VAL A 329 17.39 -10.64 -20.10
C VAL A 329 16.71 -9.39 -20.67
N ARG A 330 17.41 -8.24 -20.70
CA ARG A 330 16.85 -6.98 -21.17
C ARG A 330 16.67 -6.96 -22.71
N PRO A 331 15.53 -6.46 -23.20
CA PRO A 331 15.28 -6.37 -24.64
C PRO A 331 16.03 -5.21 -25.33
N ASP A 332 16.42 -4.18 -24.58
CA ASP A 332 17.02 -2.94 -25.08
C ASP A 332 18.56 -2.93 -25.06
N LEU A 333 19.19 -4.03 -24.63
CA LEU A 333 20.63 -4.08 -24.40
C LEU A 333 21.45 -3.96 -25.70
N GLY A 334 20.91 -4.45 -26.81
CA GLY A 334 21.60 -4.52 -28.10
C GLY A 334 22.64 -5.67 -28.19
N PRO A 335 23.04 -6.04 -29.41
CA PRO A 335 23.81 -7.27 -29.65
C PRO A 335 25.23 -7.24 -29.08
N GLU A 336 25.90 -6.09 -29.07
CA GLU A 336 27.30 -5.96 -28.60
C GLU A 336 27.41 -6.17 -27.08
N ARG A 337 26.50 -5.56 -26.33
CA ARG A 337 26.44 -5.71 -24.86
C ARG A 337 25.95 -7.10 -24.46
N LEU A 338 24.98 -7.66 -25.20
CA LEU A 338 24.56 -9.04 -25.00
C LEU A 338 25.69 -10.04 -25.25
N ALA A 339 26.56 -9.79 -26.23
CA ALA A 339 27.72 -10.62 -26.50
C ALA A 339 28.70 -10.68 -25.31
N ARG A 340 28.87 -9.57 -24.59
CA ARG A 340 29.68 -9.52 -23.36
C ARG A 340 29.09 -10.41 -22.27
N LEU A 341 27.78 -10.35 -22.04
CA LEU A 341 27.09 -11.18 -21.05
C LEU A 341 27.01 -12.66 -21.44
N ALA A 342 26.94 -12.97 -22.74
CA ALA A 342 27.05 -14.33 -23.25
C ALA A 342 28.45 -14.94 -23.06
N ALA A 343 29.47 -14.12 -22.79
CA ALA A 343 30.84 -14.53 -22.47
C ALA A 343 31.18 -14.35 -20.97
N ASP A 344 30.19 -14.07 -20.11
CA ASP A 344 30.40 -13.84 -18.68
C ASP A 344 31.00 -15.08 -17.99
N GLU A 345 31.78 -14.87 -16.93
CA GLU A 345 32.33 -15.98 -16.13
C GLU A 345 31.24 -16.82 -15.46
N SER A 346 30.13 -16.17 -15.07
CA SER A 346 29.00 -16.83 -14.41
C SER A 346 28.09 -17.52 -15.42
N ALA A 347 27.86 -18.82 -15.20
CA ALA A 347 26.91 -19.58 -16.00
C ALA A 347 25.46 -19.07 -15.86
N GLU A 348 25.11 -18.40 -14.76
CA GLU A 348 23.77 -17.82 -14.57
C GLU A 348 23.56 -16.61 -15.47
N VAL A 349 24.56 -15.75 -15.61
CA VAL A 349 24.52 -14.60 -16.52
C VAL A 349 24.43 -15.06 -17.97
N ARG A 350 25.28 -16.03 -18.36
CA ARG A 350 25.22 -16.64 -19.71
C ARG A 350 23.88 -17.32 -19.98
N ARG A 351 23.27 -17.94 -18.96
CA ARG A 351 21.91 -18.49 -19.04
C ARG A 351 20.87 -17.40 -19.26
N GLY A 352 20.99 -16.27 -18.57
CA GLY A 352 20.16 -15.08 -18.81
C GLY A 352 20.28 -14.60 -20.26
N ALA A 353 21.49 -14.52 -20.79
CA ALA A 353 21.72 -14.14 -22.20
C ALA A 353 21.06 -15.15 -23.16
N ALA A 354 21.08 -16.44 -22.82
CA ALA A 354 20.40 -17.49 -23.58
C ALA A 354 18.87 -17.34 -23.62
N LEU A 355 18.26 -16.55 -22.72
CA LEU A 355 16.83 -16.22 -22.70
C LEU A 355 16.46 -14.96 -23.51
N ALA A 356 17.44 -14.19 -24.00
CA ALA A 356 17.19 -12.93 -24.69
C ALA A 356 16.21 -13.11 -25.88
N PRO A 357 15.19 -12.25 -26.08
CA PRO A 357 14.17 -12.47 -27.11
C PRO A 357 14.77 -12.70 -28.51
N THR A 358 15.82 -11.95 -28.83
CA THR A 358 16.59 -12.08 -30.08
C THR A 358 18.03 -12.45 -29.77
N LEU A 359 18.48 -13.61 -30.29
CA LEU A 359 19.89 -14.01 -30.25
C LEU A 359 20.49 -13.96 -31.66
N PRO A 360 21.56 -13.19 -31.87
CA PRO A 360 22.36 -13.29 -33.09
C PRO A 360 22.86 -14.72 -33.31
N PRO A 361 22.95 -15.20 -34.57
CA PRO A 361 23.41 -16.58 -34.87
C PRO A 361 24.78 -16.94 -34.29
N GLU A 362 25.67 -15.95 -34.16
CA GLU A 362 26.99 -16.15 -33.54
C GLU A 362 26.88 -16.48 -32.05
N LEU A 363 26.08 -15.72 -31.30
CA LEU A 363 25.86 -15.98 -29.88
C LEU A 363 25.09 -17.27 -29.65
N LEU A 364 24.19 -17.64 -30.55
CA LEU A 364 23.50 -18.92 -30.49
C LEU A 364 24.47 -20.10 -30.61
N ARG A 365 25.41 -20.04 -31.55
CA ARG A 365 26.47 -21.05 -31.72
C ARG A 365 27.43 -21.07 -30.53
N GLN A 366 27.79 -19.91 -29.99
CA GLN A 366 28.61 -19.83 -28.78
C GLN A 366 27.92 -20.51 -27.58
N LEU A 367 26.65 -20.18 -27.33
CA LEU A 367 25.90 -20.70 -26.19
C LEU A 367 25.48 -22.17 -26.35
N SER A 368 25.37 -22.69 -27.59
CA SER A 368 25.14 -24.13 -27.81
C SER A 368 26.35 -24.98 -27.46
N ALA A 369 27.54 -24.40 -27.52
CA ALA A 369 28.80 -25.01 -27.09
C ALA A 369 29.21 -24.63 -25.65
N ASP A 370 28.34 -23.99 -24.86
CA ASP A 370 28.66 -23.53 -23.51
C ASP A 370 29.10 -24.69 -22.61
N PRO A 371 30.15 -24.56 -21.78
CA PRO A 371 30.56 -25.64 -20.87
C PRO A 371 29.48 -26.03 -19.86
N ASN A 372 28.58 -25.11 -19.48
CA ASN A 372 27.51 -25.39 -18.52
C ASN A 372 26.27 -25.95 -19.23
N ALA A 373 25.88 -27.19 -18.88
CA ALA A 373 24.71 -27.84 -19.45
C ALA A 373 23.41 -27.04 -19.25
N GLY A 374 23.26 -26.30 -18.15
CA GLY A 374 22.08 -25.48 -17.91
C GLY A 374 21.91 -24.33 -18.89
N VAL A 375 23.01 -23.76 -19.43
CA VAL A 375 22.95 -22.76 -20.51
C VAL A 375 22.45 -23.42 -21.80
N ARG A 376 23.03 -24.57 -22.17
CA ARG A 376 22.63 -25.35 -23.36
C ARG A 376 21.17 -25.80 -23.30
N ARG A 377 20.71 -26.31 -22.14
CA ARG A 377 19.31 -26.65 -21.87
C ARG A 377 18.38 -25.44 -22.03
N THR A 378 18.83 -24.25 -21.66
CA THR A 378 18.02 -23.02 -21.78
C THR A 378 17.76 -22.64 -23.24
N LEU A 379 18.72 -22.85 -24.14
CA LEU A 379 18.49 -22.65 -25.58
C LEU A 379 17.36 -23.52 -26.14
N LEU A 380 17.17 -24.73 -25.60
CA LEU A 380 16.12 -25.65 -26.02
C LEU A 380 14.70 -25.19 -25.62
N THR A 381 14.57 -24.14 -24.80
CA THR A 381 13.28 -23.48 -24.56
C THR A 381 12.81 -22.64 -25.75
N ARG A 382 13.72 -22.30 -26.68
CA ARG A 382 13.39 -21.55 -27.89
C ARG A 382 12.55 -22.38 -28.84
N ARG A 383 11.50 -21.76 -29.38
CA ARG A 383 10.63 -22.39 -30.38
C ARG A 383 11.40 -22.75 -31.66
N GLU A 384 12.24 -21.83 -32.12
CA GLU A 384 13.03 -22.02 -33.34
C GLU A 384 14.51 -22.09 -32.99
N LEU A 385 15.17 -23.12 -33.51
CA LEU A 385 16.62 -23.32 -33.45
C LEU A 385 17.09 -23.82 -34.83
N PRO A 386 18.26 -23.37 -35.33
CA PRO A 386 18.86 -23.93 -36.55
C PRO A 386 19.05 -25.44 -36.43
N ALA A 387 18.84 -26.15 -37.53
CA ALA A 387 18.94 -27.61 -37.56
C ALA A 387 20.34 -28.10 -37.15
N GLU A 388 21.38 -27.34 -37.46
CA GLU A 388 22.77 -27.61 -37.10
C GLU A 388 22.94 -27.64 -35.57
N VAL A 389 22.39 -26.64 -34.87
CA VAL A 389 22.43 -26.54 -33.40
C VAL A 389 21.64 -27.69 -32.77
N ILE A 390 20.50 -28.08 -33.33
CA ILE A 390 19.72 -29.22 -32.82
C ILE A 390 20.52 -30.54 -32.96
N ARG A 391 21.21 -30.74 -34.09
CA ARG A 391 22.06 -31.93 -34.29
C ARG A 391 23.21 -31.98 -33.30
N GLU A 392 23.87 -30.85 -33.05
CA GLU A 392 24.94 -30.75 -32.04
C GLU A 392 24.42 -31.12 -30.65
N LEU A 393 23.29 -30.55 -30.24
CA LEU A 393 22.68 -30.80 -28.93
C LEU A 393 22.09 -32.23 -28.80
N ALA A 394 21.76 -32.90 -29.90
CA ALA A 394 21.33 -34.31 -29.87
C ALA A 394 22.49 -35.27 -29.52
N ALA A 395 23.73 -34.84 -29.72
CA ALA A 395 24.94 -35.58 -29.35
C ALA A 395 25.60 -35.02 -28.09
N ASP A 396 24.90 -34.18 -27.33
CA ASP A 396 25.43 -33.51 -26.14
C ASP A 396 25.86 -34.51 -25.06
N PRO A 397 26.99 -34.29 -24.35
CA PRO A 397 27.41 -35.19 -23.27
C PRO A 397 26.41 -35.27 -22.10
N ASP A 398 25.61 -34.22 -21.87
CA ASP A 398 24.64 -34.15 -20.78
C ASP A 398 23.30 -34.79 -21.19
N GLU A 399 22.83 -35.77 -20.42
CA GLU A 399 21.58 -36.48 -20.69
C GLU A 399 20.35 -35.58 -20.63
N GLY A 400 20.36 -34.54 -19.79
CA GLY A 400 19.25 -33.58 -19.69
C GLY A 400 19.11 -32.69 -20.92
N VAL A 401 20.22 -32.34 -21.58
CA VAL A 401 20.20 -31.67 -22.89
C VAL A 401 19.59 -32.59 -23.93
N ARG A 402 20.07 -33.83 -24.05
CA ARG A 402 19.54 -34.80 -25.02
C ARG A 402 18.06 -35.13 -24.80
N LEU A 403 17.63 -35.22 -23.54
CA LEU A 403 16.23 -35.39 -23.16
C LEU A 403 15.34 -34.24 -23.65
N LEU A 404 15.78 -32.99 -23.45
CA LEU A 404 15.06 -31.82 -23.94
C LEU A 404 15.03 -31.74 -25.47
N VAL A 405 16.07 -32.23 -26.16
CA VAL A 405 16.05 -32.39 -27.62
C VAL A 405 14.98 -33.41 -28.02
N ALA A 406 14.95 -34.59 -27.38
CA ALA A 406 13.99 -35.67 -27.67
C ALA A 406 12.52 -35.20 -27.61
N GLY A 407 12.20 -34.33 -26.65
CA GLY A 407 10.86 -33.75 -26.51
C GLY A 407 10.48 -32.67 -27.54
N ARG A 408 11.39 -32.27 -28.46
CA ARG A 408 11.09 -31.22 -29.45
C ARG A 408 10.16 -31.72 -30.55
N ALA A 409 9.12 -30.93 -30.82
CA ALA A 409 8.26 -31.16 -31.97
C ALA A 409 9.06 -31.03 -33.29
N GLY A 410 8.80 -31.94 -34.23
CA GLY A 410 9.40 -31.86 -35.58
C GLY A 410 10.85 -32.32 -35.69
N LEU A 411 11.39 -33.07 -34.73
CA LEU A 411 12.71 -33.70 -34.87
C LEU A 411 12.85 -34.50 -36.18
N PRO A 412 13.94 -34.31 -36.94
CA PRO A 412 14.30 -35.17 -38.08
C PRO A 412 14.36 -36.66 -37.72
N ALA A 413 14.00 -37.54 -38.67
CA ALA A 413 13.90 -38.98 -38.42
C ALA A 413 15.23 -39.63 -38.02
N ASP A 414 16.33 -39.16 -38.61
CA ASP A 414 17.70 -39.57 -38.29
C ASP A 414 18.07 -39.25 -36.83
N LEU A 415 17.69 -38.07 -36.33
CA LEU A 415 17.92 -37.70 -34.92
C LEU A 415 17.01 -38.49 -33.97
N ARG A 416 15.78 -38.81 -34.36
CA ARG A 416 14.92 -39.69 -33.55
C ARG A 416 15.49 -41.09 -33.43
N GLU A 417 16.02 -41.65 -34.53
CA GLU A 417 16.67 -42.96 -34.51
C GLU A 417 17.93 -42.95 -33.64
N GLN A 418 18.74 -41.90 -33.72
CA GLN A 418 19.90 -41.69 -32.83
C GLN A 418 19.48 -41.68 -31.35
N LEU A 419 18.46 -40.89 -30.98
CA LEU A 419 18.00 -40.75 -29.59
C LEU A 419 17.24 -41.99 -29.09
N ALA A 420 16.65 -42.79 -29.98
CA ALA A 420 16.07 -44.09 -29.61
C ALA A 420 17.13 -45.11 -29.17
N ALA A 421 18.38 -44.92 -29.61
CA ALA A 421 19.55 -45.68 -29.19
C ALA A 421 20.36 -44.98 -28.07
N ASP A 422 19.85 -43.92 -27.46
CA ASP A 422 20.55 -43.16 -26.42
C ASP A 422 20.92 -44.06 -25.21
N PRO A 423 22.09 -43.89 -24.58
CA PRO A 423 22.42 -44.63 -23.36
C PRO A 423 21.44 -44.39 -22.20
N ASP A 424 20.85 -43.19 -22.09
CA ASP A 424 19.93 -42.85 -21.01
C ASP A 424 18.50 -43.35 -21.30
N GLU A 425 17.87 -43.99 -20.31
CA GLU A 425 16.53 -44.56 -20.46
C GLU A 425 15.45 -43.49 -20.64
N ASN A 426 15.56 -42.34 -19.95
CA ASN A 426 14.55 -41.29 -20.03
C ASN A 426 14.55 -40.66 -21.43
N VAL A 427 15.72 -40.47 -22.04
CA VAL A 427 15.84 -39.99 -23.43
C VAL A 427 15.16 -40.93 -24.40
N ARG A 428 15.40 -42.24 -24.29
CA ARG A 428 14.73 -43.26 -25.13
C ARG A 428 13.22 -43.28 -24.93
N ARG A 429 12.74 -43.07 -23.71
CA ARG A 429 11.30 -43.03 -23.40
C ARG A 429 10.64 -41.79 -23.98
N GLU A 430 11.26 -40.62 -23.86
CA GLU A 430 10.73 -39.36 -24.36
C GLU A 430 10.58 -39.38 -25.89
N VAL A 431 11.56 -39.91 -26.62
CA VAL A 431 11.49 -39.97 -28.10
C VAL A 431 10.45 -40.98 -28.61
N ALA A 432 10.09 -41.98 -27.80
CA ALA A 432 9.12 -43.01 -28.14
C ALA A 432 7.65 -42.54 -28.03
N GLY A 433 7.39 -41.47 -27.25
CA GLY A 433 6.06 -40.90 -27.02
C GLY A 433 5.35 -41.46 -25.80
#